data_AF-A0AA38VXZ5-F1
#
_entry.id   AF-A0AA38VXZ5-F1
#
_cell.length_a   1.000
_cell.length_b   1.000
_cell.length_c   1.000
_cell.angle_alpha   90.00
_cell.angle_beta   90.00
_cell.angle_gamma   90.00
#
_symmetry.space_group_name_H-M   'P 1'
#
loop_
_entity.id
_entity.type
_entity.pdbx_description
1 polymer ?
#
loop_
_entity_poly.entity_id
_entity_poly.type
_entity_poly.pdbx_seq_one_letter_code
_entity_poly.pdbx_strand_id
1 'polypeptide(L)'
;MMQSMAATAGAVLYKRATDSGDVDNPKQVSGWVFLVVLANVLVFLPVVVYMSYTLGQLFPALAIVENTDPPAYEPVALNDEADNANAAPRSDAGKPISSSLRALSRLLYSVAGWRASFRGLGACVAYLFAISVVTGIFTAIPFVPAEVGTLLAALALVQLSTAWVHIAISPPNPAYFWRRLPPFRKAFEATWIPTVVACVAGTAAGYVPQLAALVVGLPLVDPSKPGEIPEYDRHASWKVLVVLLVTLVAWALVIVPAEVLLIRVQASLLPPDEDTIIPFDRTYGGTLEPAVVGKGYVSVRDALGTFPRSSWVRIYILHAKIFAAVLLAYGVMLAVIVPQALLFKL
;
A
#
# COMPACT_ATOMS: atom_id res chain seq x y z
N MET A 1 -0.12 2.13 -12.17
CA MET A 1 -1.36 2.03 -12.99
C MET A 1 -2.39 3.11 -12.66
N MET A 2 -2.84 3.31 -11.41
CA MET A 2 -3.80 4.39 -11.06
C MET A 2 -3.31 5.81 -11.38
N GLN A 3 -2.01 6.10 -11.22
CA GLN A 3 -1.45 7.41 -11.59
C GLN A 3 -1.43 7.64 -13.12
N SER A 4 -1.16 6.59 -13.90
CA SER A 4 -1.19 6.64 -15.37
C SER A 4 -2.63 6.76 -15.89
N MET A 5 -3.60 6.04 -15.30
CA MET A 5 -5.01 6.10 -15.69
C MET A 5 -5.69 7.41 -15.27
N ALA A 6 -5.35 7.98 -14.11
CA ALA A 6 -5.85 9.28 -13.69
C ALA A 6 -5.25 10.43 -14.53
N ALA A 7 -3.96 10.33 -14.87
CA ALA A 7 -3.31 11.31 -15.76
C ALA A 7 -3.85 11.25 -17.20
N THR A 8 -4.13 10.05 -17.73
CA THR A 8 -4.73 9.89 -19.07
C THR A 8 -6.20 10.27 -19.08
N ALA A 9 -6.99 9.91 -18.07
CA ALA A 9 -8.40 10.35 -17.98
C ALA A 9 -8.50 11.87 -17.81
N GLY A 10 -7.64 12.49 -17.01
CA GLY A 10 -7.56 13.94 -16.85
C GLY A 10 -7.11 14.65 -18.12
N ALA A 11 -6.10 14.13 -18.83
CA ALA A 11 -5.61 14.68 -20.10
C ALA A 11 -6.64 14.55 -21.24
N VAL A 12 -7.39 13.45 -21.30
CA VAL A 12 -8.46 13.24 -22.29
C VAL A 12 -9.67 14.13 -21.99
N LEU A 13 -10.02 14.33 -20.72
CA LEU A 13 -11.07 15.28 -20.32
C LEU A 13 -10.66 16.73 -20.59
N TYR A 14 -9.41 17.10 -20.32
CA TYR A 14 -8.84 18.41 -20.63
C TYR A 14 -8.82 18.66 -22.14
N LYS A 15 -8.32 17.71 -22.94
CA LYS A 15 -8.29 17.80 -24.40
C LYS A 15 -9.69 17.87 -25.02
N ARG A 16 -10.66 17.12 -24.49
CA ARG A 16 -12.07 17.25 -24.92
C ARG A 16 -12.71 18.57 -24.52
N ALA A 17 -12.33 19.13 -23.37
CA ALA A 17 -12.81 20.46 -22.96
C ALA A 17 -12.25 21.56 -23.87
N THR A 18 -11.04 21.39 -24.41
CA THR A 18 -10.40 22.34 -25.33
C THR A 18 -10.80 22.14 -26.80
N ASP A 19 -11.01 20.89 -27.26
CA ASP A 19 -11.38 20.60 -28.66
C ASP A 19 -12.88 20.80 -28.96
N SER A 20 -13.73 21.00 -27.94
CA SER A 20 -15.17 21.26 -28.13
C SER A 20 -15.51 22.76 -28.25
N GLY A 21 -14.51 23.62 -28.47
CA GLY A 21 -14.66 25.06 -28.55
C GLY A 21 -14.19 25.60 -29.90
N ASP A 22 -15.07 26.36 -30.54
CA ASP A 22 -14.76 27.29 -31.61
C ASP A 22 -13.43 28.04 -31.30
N VAL A 23 -12.49 28.06 -32.24
CA VAL A 23 -11.12 28.55 -32.05
C VAL A 23 -11.10 30.04 -31.66
N ASP A 24 -12.20 30.75 -31.84
CA ASP A 24 -12.35 32.18 -31.58
C ASP A 24 -12.99 32.53 -30.23
N ASN A 25 -13.39 31.56 -29.40
CA ASN A 25 -13.97 31.88 -28.09
C ASN A 25 -13.55 30.88 -27.00
N PRO A 26 -12.45 31.13 -26.25
CA PRO A 26 -12.09 30.28 -25.13
C PRO A 26 -13.25 30.32 -24.13
N LYS A 27 -14.02 29.22 -24.02
CA LYS A 27 -15.08 29.08 -23.03
C LYS A 27 -14.51 29.43 -21.67
N GLN A 28 -14.84 30.61 -21.20
CA GLN A 28 -14.42 31.12 -19.90
C GLN A 28 -15.01 30.15 -18.88
N VAL A 29 -14.17 29.30 -18.28
CA VAL A 29 -14.59 28.40 -17.22
C VAL A 29 -15.19 29.26 -16.12
N SER A 30 -16.51 29.17 -15.95
CA SER A 30 -17.24 29.95 -14.96
C SER A 30 -16.59 29.73 -13.59
N GLY A 31 -16.38 30.80 -12.82
CA GLY A 31 -15.78 30.72 -11.48
C GLY A 31 -16.51 29.73 -10.55
N TRP A 32 -17.79 29.46 -10.84
CA TRP A 32 -18.57 28.44 -10.15
C TRP A 32 -18.04 27.01 -10.37
N VAL A 33 -17.62 26.67 -11.59
CA VAL A 33 -17.03 25.35 -11.89
C VAL A 33 -15.74 25.15 -11.10
N PHE A 34 -14.91 26.20 -11.00
CA PHE A 34 -13.70 26.17 -10.19
C PHE A 34 -14.02 25.92 -8.71
N LEU A 35 -15.03 26.60 -8.15
CA LEU A 35 -15.45 26.38 -6.77
C LEU A 35 -15.94 24.95 -6.51
N VAL A 36 -16.71 24.37 -7.43
CA VAL A 36 -17.17 22.97 -7.28
C VAL A 36 -16.01 21.99 -7.37
N VAL A 37 -15.07 22.20 -8.30
CA VAL A 37 -13.85 21.38 -8.39
C VAL A 37 -13.03 21.49 -7.10
N LEU A 38 -12.84 22.70 -6.58
CA LEU A 38 -12.13 22.92 -5.32
C LEU A 38 -12.82 22.22 -4.15
N ALA A 39 -14.15 22.30 -4.08
CA ALA A 39 -14.94 21.61 -3.06
C ALA A 39 -14.78 20.08 -3.15
N ASN A 40 -14.83 19.51 -4.36
CA ASN A 40 -14.58 18.07 -4.56
C ASN A 40 -13.17 17.68 -4.10
N VAL A 41 -12.15 18.46 -4.43
CA VAL A 41 -10.78 18.19 -3.97
C VAL A 41 -10.72 18.22 -2.44
N LEU A 42 -11.31 19.23 -1.80
CA LEU A 42 -11.29 19.37 -0.34
C LEU A 42 -12.01 18.22 0.38
N VAL A 43 -13.13 17.74 -0.18
CA VAL A 43 -13.91 16.64 0.40
C VAL A 43 -13.30 15.27 0.11
N PHE A 44 -12.85 15.03 -1.12
CA PHE A 44 -12.39 13.70 -1.54
C PHE A 44 -10.91 13.45 -1.27
N LEU A 45 -10.05 14.48 -1.18
CA LEU A 45 -8.63 14.29 -0.91
C LEU A 45 -8.39 13.55 0.41
N PRO A 46 -9.02 13.90 1.56
CA PRO A 46 -8.86 13.14 2.80
C PRO A 46 -9.30 11.68 2.67
N VAL A 47 -10.36 11.41 1.91
CA VAL A 47 -10.86 10.04 1.65
C VAL A 47 -9.83 9.26 0.83
N VAL A 48 -9.32 9.85 -0.25
CA VAL A 48 -8.31 9.23 -1.11
C VAL A 48 -7.02 8.95 -0.32
N VAL A 49 -6.57 9.90 0.50
CA VAL A 49 -5.42 9.71 1.38
C VAL A 49 -5.66 8.57 2.36
N TYR A 50 -6.81 8.53 3.05
CA TYR A 50 -7.13 7.45 3.99
C TYR A 50 -7.19 6.07 3.31
N MET A 51 -7.86 5.98 2.15
CA MET A 51 -7.99 4.72 1.41
C MET A 51 -6.65 4.23 0.88
N SER A 52 -5.85 5.13 0.31
CA SER A 52 -4.57 4.77 -0.31
C SER A 52 -3.49 4.48 0.73
N TYR A 53 -3.46 5.27 1.81
CA TYR A 53 -2.45 5.16 2.84
C TYR A 53 -2.85 4.21 3.97
N THR A 54 -3.92 4.54 4.69
CA THR A 54 -4.32 3.81 5.89
C THR A 54 -4.77 2.40 5.54
N LEU A 55 -5.71 2.26 4.60
CA LEU A 55 -6.19 0.95 4.18
C LEU A 55 -5.20 0.25 3.24
N GLY A 56 -4.60 0.97 2.29
CA GLY A 56 -3.78 0.38 1.24
C GLY A 56 -2.34 0.04 1.64
N GLN A 57 -1.78 0.67 2.68
CA GLN A 57 -0.36 0.49 3.06
C GLN A 57 -0.21 0.13 4.53
N LEU A 58 -0.77 0.95 5.42
CA LEU A 58 -0.58 0.80 6.87
C LEU A 58 -1.22 -0.49 7.41
N PHE A 59 -2.47 -0.79 7.02
CA PHE A 59 -3.19 -1.96 7.50
C PHE A 59 -2.55 -3.29 7.05
N PRO A 60 -2.20 -3.47 5.76
CA PRO A 60 -1.42 -4.62 5.31
C PRO A 60 -0.11 -4.77 6.06
N ALA A 61 0.66 -3.68 6.24
CA ALA A 61 1.93 -3.74 6.95
C ALA A 61 1.78 -4.24 8.40
N LEU A 62 0.78 -3.74 9.13
CA LEU A 62 0.48 -4.22 10.47
C LEU A 62 0.04 -5.70 10.48
N ALA A 63 -0.78 -6.11 9.51
CA ALA A 63 -1.26 -7.48 9.42
C ALA A 63 -0.16 -8.49 9.07
N ILE A 64 0.83 -8.07 8.29
CA ILE A 64 2.01 -8.86 7.89
C ILE A 64 2.94 -9.09 9.07
N VAL A 65 3.12 -8.06 9.90
CA VAL A 65 4.05 -8.11 11.05
C VAL A 65 3.41 -8.77 12.28
N GLU A 66 2.08 -8.79 12.36
CA GLU A 66 1.36 -9.40 13.48
C GLU A 66 1.67 -10.89 13.68
N ASN A 67 2.15 -11.21 14.88
CA ASN A 67 2.22 -12.58 15.38
C ASN A 67 0.83 -13.05 15.85
N THR A 68 0.39 -14.19 15.30
CA THR A 68 -0.90 -14.81 15.62
C THR A 68 -0.90 -15.75 16.80
N ASP A 69 0.30 -16.15 17.22
CA ASP A 69 0.49 -17.05 18.35
C ASP A 69 1.47 -16.36 19.32
N PRO A 70 1.04 -15.26 19.97
CA PRO A 70 1.85 -14.69 21.03
C PRO A 70 2.00 -15.75 22.13
N PRO A 71 3.21 -15.96 22.68
CA PRO A 71 3.39 -16.91 23.77
C PRO A 71 2.38 -16.55 24.86
N ALA A 72 1.61 -17.55 25.32
CA ALA A 72 0.64 -17.36 26.39
C ALA A 72 1.38 -16.72 27.56
N TYR A 73 1.05 -15.47 27.86
CA TYR A 73 1.58 -14.81 29.04
C TYR A 73 1.03 -15.59 30.22
N GLU A 74 1.84 -16.48 30.79
CA GLU A 74 1.54 -17.10 32.07
C GLU A 74 1.73 -15.98 33.09
N PRO A 75 0.66 -15.46 33.71
CA PRO A 75 0.81 -14.42 34.70
C PRO A 75 1.67 -15.01 35.81
N VAL A 76 2.90 -14.49 35.94
CA VAL A 76 3.74 -14.80 37.10
C VAL A 76 2.95 -14.31 38.30
N ALA A 77 2.45 -15.25 39.10
CA ALA A 77 1.72 -14.96 40.32
C ALA A 77 2.65 -14.16 41.25
N LEU A 78 2.50 -12.84 41.26
CA LEU A 78 3.11 -11.98 42.26
C LEU A 78 2.24 -12.06 43.52
N ASN A 79 2.29 -13.23 44.15
CA ASN A 79 2.06 -13.52 45.58
C ASN A 79 1.64 -14.97 45.72
N ASP A 80 2.46 -15.75 46.41
CA ASP A 80 1.97 -16.86 47.23
C ASP A 80 1.07 -16.24 48.30
N GLU A 81 -0.25 -16.42 48.15
CA GLU A 81 -1.29 -16.52 49.19
C GLU A 81 -2.63 -15.94 48.70
N ALA A 82 -3.70 -16.65 49.07
CA ALA A 82 -5.12 -16.33 48.90
C ALA A 82 -5.75 -16.62 47.54
N ASP A 83 -6.02 -17.91 47.33
CA ASP A 83 -7.38 -18.45 47.15
C ASP A 83 -8.44 -17.43 46.68
N ASN A 84 -8.61 -17.31 45.37
CA ASN A 84 -9.83 -16.79 44.76
C ASN A 84 -10.07 -17.49 43.43
N ALA A 85 -10.86 -18.57 43.51
CA ALA A 85 -11.51 -19.21 42.38
C ALA A 85 -12.58 -18.27 41.77
N ASN A 86 -12.11 -17.25 41.06
CA ASN A 86 -12.91 -16.56 40.05
C ASN A 86 -12.05 -16.48 38.81
N ALA A 87 -12.30 -17.41 37.89
CA ALA A 87 -11.71 -17.42 36.57
C ALA A 87 -11.85 -16.03 35.95
N ALA A 88 -10.73 -15.31 35.88
CA ALA A 88 -10.63 -14.10 35.08
C ALA A 88 -11.16 -14.41 33.68
N PRO A 89 -11.91 -13.50 33.04
CA PRO A 89 -12.40 -13.75 31.70
C PRO A 89 -11.19 -14.06 30.84
N ARG A 90 -11.17 -15.24 30.22
CA ARG A 90 -10.22 -15.57 29.16
C ARG A 90 -10.32 -14.41 28.17
N SER A 91 -9.33 -13.53 28.20
CA SER A 91 -9.24 -12.47 27.21
C SER A 91 -9.23 -13.14 25.84
N ASP A 92 -9.73 -12.44 24.82
CA ASP A 92 -9.70 -12.83 23.40
C ASP A 92 -8.25 -12.98 22.86
N ALA A 93 -7.30 -13.48 23.66
CA ALA A 93 -5.88 -13.65 23.42
C ALA A 93 -5.54 -14.57 22.24
N GLY A 94 -6.53 -15.14 21.56
CA GLY A 94 -6.33 -16.01 20.40
C GLY A 94 -6.71 -15.41 19.05
N LYS A 95 -7.38 -14.24 18.98
CA LYS A 95 -7.84 -13.71 17.68
C LYS A 95 -6.92 -12.60 17.17
N PRO A 96 -6.28 -12.76 16.00
CA PRO A 96 -5.45 -11.72 15.42
C PRO A 96 -6.24 -10.41 15.26
N ILE A 97 -5.68 -9.30 15.71
CA ILE A 97 -6.22 -7.95 15.60
C ILE A 97 -6.44 -7.61 14.13
N SER A 98 -5.56 -8.07 13.23
CA SER A 98 -5.73 -7.84 11.79
C SER A 98 -6.83 -8.65 11.12
N SER A 99 -7.57 -9.48 11.85
CA SER A 99 -8.75 -10.17 11.32
C SER A 99 -9.91 -9.23 10.96
N SER A 100 -9.90 -7.99 11.47
CA SER A 100 -10.94 -6.98 11.23
C SER A 100 -10.37 -5.58 11.03
N LEU A 101 -10.81 -4.88 9.97
CA LEU A 101 -10.51 -3.46 9.75
C LEU A 101 -10.90 -2.59 10.95
N ARG A 102 -12.02 -2.94 11.61
CA ARG A 102 -12.49 -2.23 12.80
C ARG A 102 -11.59 -2.50 14.01
N ALA A 103 -11.00 -3.68 14.11
CA ALA A 103 -10.05 -4.00 15.18
C ALA A 103 -8.72 -3.25 14.97
N LEU A 104 -8.17 -3.22 13.75
CA LEU A 104 -7.02 -2.37 13.40
C LEU A 104 -7.29 -0.89 13.68
N SER A 105 -8.43 -0.36 13.25
CA SER A 105 -8.80 1.04 13.48
C SER A 105 -8.91 1.35 14.98
N ARG A 106 -9.51 0.43 15.76
CA ARG A 106 -9.61 0.57 17.22
C ARG A 106 -8.24 0.50 17.91
N LEU A 107 -7.35 -0.39 17.46
CA LEU A 107 -5.97 -0.47 17.93
C LEU A 107 -5.24 0.86 17.69
N LEU A 108 -5.30 1.38 16.48
CA LEU A 108 -4.67 2.66 16.16
C LEU A 108 -5.25 3.79 17.00
N TYR A 109 -6.58 3.82 17.14
CA TYR A 109 -7.25 4.80 17.97
C TYR A 109 -6.84 4.71 19.45
N SER A 110 -6.65 3.51 20.00
CA SER A 110 -6.18 3.35 21.39
C SER A 110 -4.73 3.78 21.59
N VAL A 111 -3.90 3.77 20.55
CA VAL A 111 -2.48 4.16 20.64
C VAL A 111 -2.30 5.69 20.66
N ALA A 112 -2.92 6.41 19.72
CA ALA A 112 -2.74 7.88 19.62
C ALA A 112 -3.97 8.60 19.04
N GLY A 113 -5.17 8.06 19.25
CA GLY A 113 -6.43 8.59 18.72
C GLY A 113 -6.51 8.53 17.20
N TRP A 114 -7.34 9.39 16.60
CA TRP A 114 -7.63 9.35 15.17
C TRP A 114 -6.38 9.61 14.29
N ARG A 115 -5.42 10.42 14.78
CA ARG A 115 -4.18 10.76 14.05
C ARG A 115 -3.25 9.55 13.86
N ALA A 116 -3.40 8.52 14.69
CA ALA A 116 -2.67 7.27 14.54
C ALA A 116 -2.94 6.56 13.20
N SER A 117 -4.07 6.84 12.54
CA SER A 117 -4.37 6.30 11.20
C SER A 117 -3.44 6.85 10.11
N PHE A 118 -2.77 7.97 10.38
CA PHE A 118 -1.82 8.63 9.49
C PHE A 118 -0.38 8.57 10.02
N ARG A 119 -0.11 7.70 10.99
CA ARG A 119 1.24 7.46 11.52
C ARG A 119 2.18 7.06 10.40
N GLY A 120 3.35 7.69 10.31
CA GLY A 120 4.30 7.41 9.23
C GLY A 120 3.92 8.01 7.88
N LEU A 121 2.81 8.75 7.75
CA LEU A 121 2.40 9.35 6.47
C LEU A 121 3.49 10.31 5.96
N GLY A 122 4.10 11.09 6.85
CA GLY A 122 5.22 11.97 6.48
C GLY A 122 6.42 11.21 5.90
N ALA A 123 6.79 10.07 6.50
CA ALA A 123 7.87 9.23 6.00
C ALA A 123 7.50 8.59 4.64
N CYS A 124 6.25 8.16 4.48
CA CYS A 124 5.73 7.63 3.22
C CYS A 124 5.73 8.68 2.12
N VAL A 125 5.24 9.90 2.39
CA VAL A 125 5.26 11.01 1.43
C VAL A 125 6.70 11.39 1.06
N ALA A 126 7.60 11.44 2.05
CA ALA A 126 9.02 11.68 1.79
C ALA A 126 9.64 10.59 0.91
N TYR A 127 9.30 9.32 1.16
CA TYR A 127 9.72 8.20 0.31
C TYR A 127 9.16 8.31 -1.11
N LEU A 128 7.86 8.57 -1.27
CA LEU A 128 7.21 8.73 -2.59
C LEU A 128 7.79 9.91 -3.38
N PHE A 129 8.10 11.01 -2.71
CA PHE A 129 8.75 12.15 -3.33
C PHE A 129 10.19 11.80 -3.74
N ALA A 130 10.97 11.23 -2.82
CA ALA A 130 12.36 10.86 -3.07
C ALA A 130 12.48 9.82 -4.20
N ILE A 131 11.65 8.78 -4.21
CA ILE A 131 11.69 7.76 -5.26
C ILE A 131 11.33 8.35 -6.63
N SER A 132 10.40 9.31 -6.69
CA SER A 132 10.06 10.00 -7.93
C SER A 132 11.25 10.82 -8.46
N VAL A 133 11.89 11.60 -7.59
CA VAL A 133 13.07 12.41 -7.95
C VAL A 133 14.24 11.53 -8.38
N VAL A 134 14.58 10.51 -7.59
CA VAL A 134 15.72 9.62 -7.88
C VAL A 134 15.47 8.77 -9.11
N THR A 135 14.23 8.30 -9.34
CA THR A 135 13.86 7.64 -10.60
C THR A 135 14.09 8.58 -11.77
N GLY A 136 13.62 9.84 -11.68
CA GLY A 136 13.83 10.85 -12.71
C GLY A 136 15.31 11.04 -13.07
N ILE A 137 16.19 11.07 -12.07
CA ILE A 137 17.64 11.15 -12.25
C ILE A 137 18.18 9.92 -13.00
N PHE A 138 17.82 8.71 -12.60
CA PHE A 138 18.30 7.50 -13.27
C PHE A 138 17.78 7.38 -14.70
N THR A 139 16.53 7.77 -14.96
CA THR A 139 15.93 7.72 -16.29
C THR A 139 16.42 8.83 -17.22
N ALA A 140 17.06 9.88 -16.68
CA ALA A 140 17.73 10.89 -17.50
C ALA A 140 19.02 10.36 -18.15
N ILE A 141 19.57 9.25 -17.67
CA ILE A 141 20.73 8.60 -18.27
C ILE A 141 20.27 7.93 -19.57
N PRO A 142 20.88 8.26 -20.73
CA PRO A 142 20.53 7.61 -21.98
C PRO A 142 20.75 6.09 -21.83
N PHE A 143 19.84 5.29 -22.40
CA PHE A 143 19.82 3.82 -22.35
C PHE A 143 19.32 3.16 -21.07
N VAL A 144 18.96 3.89 -20.00
CA VAL A 144 18.36 3.29 -18.79
C VAL A 144 16.83 3.21 -18.96
N PRO A 145 16.22 2.01 -19.04
CA PRO A 145 14.77 1.89 -19.08
C PRO A 145 14.13 2.41 -17.79
N ALA A 146 12.90 2.93 -17.88
CA ALA A 146 12.18 3.49 -16.74
C ALA A 146 12.11 2.52 -15.54
N GLU A 147 11.79 1.25 -15.81
CA GLU A 147 11.70 0.20 -14.79
C GLU A 147 13.02 -0.05 -14.06
N VAL A 148 14.15 0.01 -14.80
CA VAL A 148 15.49 -0.12 -14.21
C VAL A 148 15.81 1.10 -13.36
N GLY A 149 15.46 2.30 -13.83
CA GLY A 149 15.61 3.53 -13.05
C GLY A 149 14.80 3.50 -11.74
N THR A 150 13.56 2.98 -11.79
CA THR A 150 12.73 2.80 -10.58
C THR A 150 13.32 1.79 -9.63
N LEU A 151 13.85 0.66 -10.12
CA LEU A 151 14.53 -0.33 -9.30
C LEU A 151 15.76 0.26 -8.60
N LEU A 152 16.62 0.97 -9.34
CA LEU A 152 17.80 1.63 -8.78
C LEU A 152 17.42 2.69 -7.74
N ALA A 153 16.34 3.44 -7.97
CA ALA A 153 15.81 4.39 -7.01
C ALA A 153 15.29 3.71 -5.72
N ALA A 154 14.55 2.61 -5.86
CA ALA A 154 14.07 1.83 -4.73
C ALA A 154 15.23 1.28 -3.89
N LEU A 155 16.28 0.77 -4.54
CA LEU A 155 17.50 0.28 -3.90
C LEU A 155 18.29 1.40 -3.20
N ALA A 156 18.37 2.59 -3.79
CA ALA A 156 19.02 3.75 -3.15
C ALA A 156 18.25 4.28 -1.93
N LEU A 157 16.94 4.00 -1.85
CA LEU A 157 16.05 4.53 -0.82
C LEU A 157 15.53 3.47 0.16
N VAL A 158 16.19 2.31 0.23
CA VAL A 158 15.84 1.21 1.17
C VAL A 158 15.77 1.66 2.62
N GLN A 159 16.59 2.65 3.02
CA GLN A 159 16.55 3.20 4.38
C GLN A 159 15.23 3.93 4.67
N LEU A 160 14.67 4.65 3.69
CA LEU A 160 13.41 5.38 3.85
C LEU A 160 12.22 4.42 3.89
N SER A 161 12.20 3.41 3.02
CA SER A 161 11.14 2.39 3.02
C SER A 161 11.17 1.56 4.31
N THR A 162 12.35 1.19 4.79
CA THR A 162 12.52 0.48 6.07
C THR A 162 12.10 1.35 7.26
N ALA A 163 12.51 2.63 7.29
CA ALA A 163 12.11 3.55 8.33
C ALA A 163 10.59 3.77 8.37
N TRP A 164 9.94 3.80 7.20
CA TRP A 164 8.47 3.85 7.15
C TRP A 164 7.86 2.63 7.84
N VAL A 165 8.36 1.40 7.60
CA VAL A 165 7.86 0.20 8.31
C VAL A 165 8.09 0.30 9.82
N HIS A 166 9.28 0.74 10.27
CA HIS A 166 9.57 0.92 11.69
C HIS A 166 8.61 1.92 12.34
N ILE A 167 8.37 3.05 11.69
CA ILE A 167 7.40 4.06 12.13
C ILE A 167 5.97 3.55 12.01
N ALA A 168 5.67 2.61 11.12
CA ALA A 168 4.33 2.02 10.98
C ALA A 168 4.00 1.05 12.12
N ILE A 169 5.00 0.41 12.74
CA ILE A 169 4.81 -0.62 13.78
C ILE A 169 5.19 -0.20 15.23
N SER A 170 5.97 0.88 15.44
CA SER A 170 6.43 1.32 16.78
C SER A 170 5.41 2.16 17.58
N PRO A 171 5.50 2.36 18.91
CA PRO A 171 4.70 3.39 19.56
C PRO A 171 4.99 4.80 19.01
N PRO A 172 4.12 5.80 19.27
CA PRO A 172 4.37 7.20 18.93
C PRO A 172 5.69 7.66 19.53
N ASN A 173 6.52 8.29 18.71
CA ASN A 173 7.83 8.80 19.11
C ASN A 173 7.88 10.32 18.83
N PRO A 174 8.35 11.15 19.77
CA PRO A 174 8.50 12.59 19.55
C PRO A 174 9.58 12.95 18.52
N ALA A 175 10.50 12.03 18.20
CA ALA A 175 11.54 12.25 17.20
C ALA A 175 10.97 12.26 15.77
N TYR A 176 11.54 13.13 14.94
CA TYR A 176 11.25 13.17 13.51
C TYR A 176 11.69 11.90 12.79
N PHE A 177 11.00 11.55 11.70
CA PHE A 177 11.24 10.30 10.96
C PHE A 177 12.68 10.17 10.43
N TRP A 178 13.31 11.27 10.01
CA TRP A 178 14.68 11.24 9.47
C TRP A 178 15.75 10.94 10.52
N ARG A 179 15.44 11.08 11.81
CA ARG A 179 16.32 10.66 12.91
C ARG A 179 16.19 9.18 13.24
N ARG A 180 15.18 8.51 12.68
CA ARG A 180 14.86 7.10 12.87
C ARG A 180 15.22 6.25 11.64
N LEU A 181 16.07 6.79 10.76
CA LEU A 181 16.54 6.04 9.60
C LEU A 181 17.52 4.95 10.06
N PRO A 182 17.33 3.69 9.63
CA PRO A 182 18.31 2.65 9.89
C PRO A 182 19.61 2.93 9.11
N PRO A 183 20.77 2.41 9.57
CA PRO A 183 22.02 2.55 8.84
C PRO A 183 21.89 1.99 7.41
N PHE A 184 22.19 2.82 6.39
CA PHE A 184 21.98 2.47 4.98
C PHE A 184 22.56 1.12 4.60
N ARG A 185 23.83 0.86 4.95
CA ARG A 185 24.51 -0.40 4.62
C ARG A 185 23.76 -1.62 5.16
N LYS A 186 23.34 -1.57 6.42
CA LYS A 186 22.62 -2.68 7.07
C LYS A 186 21.24 -2.86 6.44
N ALA A 187 20.52 -1.76 6.18
CA ALA A 187 19.23 -1.82 5.50
C ALA A 187 19.36 -2.40 4.08
N PHE A 188 20.36 -1.98 3.33
CA PHE A 188 20.63 -2.46 1.97
C PHE A 188 21.00 -3.94 1.95
N GLU A 189 21.98 -4.36 2.77
CA GLU A 189 22.42 -5.77 2.84
C GLU A 189 21.25 -6.72 3.18
N ALA A 190 20.33 -6.28 4.05
CA ALA A 190 19.16 -7.07 4.41
C ALA A 190 18.06 -7.06 3.33
N THR A 191 17.76 -5.90 2.74
CA THR A 191 16.52 -5.69 1.98
C THR A 191 16.69 -5.63 0.47
N TRP A 192 17.91 -5.69 -0.09
CA TRP A 192 18.09 -5.58 -1.54
C TRP A 192 17.34 -6.67 -2.33
N ILE A 193 17.41 -7.95 -1.91
CA ILE A 193 16.67 -9.04 -2.57
C ILE A 193 15.16 -8.81 -2.45
N PRO A 194 14.59 -8.63 -1.24
CA PRO A 194 13.17 -8.30 -1.12
C PRO A 194 12.72 -7.10 -1.94
N THR A 195 13.56 -6.06 -2.03
CA THR A 195 13.27 -4.85 -2.81
C THR A 195 13.24 -5.15 -4.30
N VAL A 196 14.22 -5.89 -4.82
CA VAL A 196 14.22 -6.36 -6.21
C VAL A 196 12.97 -7.19 -6.51
N VAL A 197 12.63 -8.14 -5.64
CA VAL A 197 11.43 -8.99 -5.80
C VAL A 197 10.16 -8.15 -5.81
N ALA A 198 10.02 -7.18 -4.90
CA ALA A 198 8.87 -6.27 -4.85
C ALA A 198 8.78 -5.37 -6.08
N CYS A 199 9.89 -4.83 -6.57
CA CYS A 199 9.92 -4.05 -7.80
C CYS A 199 9.52 -4.89 -9.01
N VAL A 200 10.12 -6.08 -9.18
CA VAL A 200 9.78 -6.99 -10.29
C VAL A 200 8.32 -7.42 -10.22
N ALA A 201 7.80 -7.73 -9.04
CA ALA A 201 6.40 -8.06 -8.84
C ALA A 201 5.49 -6.88 -9.23
N GLY A 202 5.84 -5.66 -8.80
CA GLY A 202 5.14 -4.42 -9.16
C GLY A 202 5.08 -4.17 -10.66
N THR A 203 6.23 -4.24 -11.33
CA THR A 203 6.34 -4.08 -12.78
C THR A 203 5.56 -5.18 -13.52
N ALA A 204 5.72 -6.45 -13.13
CA ALA A 204 5.01 -7.57 -13.73
C ALA A 204 3.49 -7.41 -13.60
N ALA A 205 2.99 -7.12 -12.40
CA ALA A 205 1.56 -6.91 -12.16
C ALA A 205 1.02 -5.68 -12.92
N GLY A 206 1.87 -4.66 -13.16
CA GLY A 206 1.52 -3.49 -13.98
C GLY A 206 1.24 -3.82 -15.44
N TYR A 207 1.92 -4.83 -16.00
CA TYR A 207 1.73 -5.27 -17.39
C TYR A 207 0.60 -6.30 -17.58
N VAL A 208 0.21 -7.02 -16.52
CA VAL A 208 -0.84 -8.06 -16.59
C VAL A 208 -2.13 -7.59 -17.27
N PRO A 209 -2.72 -6.42 -16.94
CA PRO A 209 -3.99 -6.00 -17.54
C PRO A 209 -3.88 -5.76 -19.03
N GLN A 210 -2.74 -5.23 -19.49
CA GLN A 210 -2.48 -4.95 -20.91
C GLN A 210 -2.31 -6.25 -21.69
N LEU A 211 -1.54 -7.19 -21.13
CA LEU A 211 -1.36 -8.52 -21.73
C LEU A 211 -2.68 -9.31 -21.76
N ALA A 212 -3.44 -9.28 -20.68
CA ALA A 212 -4.75 -9.94 -20.62
C ALA A 212 -5.75 -9.32 -21.61
N ALA A 213 -5.77 -8.00 -21.74
CA ALA A 213 -6.59 -7.31 -22.74
C ALA A 213 -6.19 -7.70 -24.17
N LEU A 214 -4.89 -7.79 -24.47
CA LEU A 214 -4.39 -8.23 -25.76
C LEU A 214 -4.84 -9.67 -26.08
N VAL A 215 -4.69 -10.60 -25.13
CA VAL A 215 -5.06 -12.02 -25.31
C VAL A 215 -6.56 -12.19 -25.56
N VAL A 216 -7.39 -11.39 -24.89
CA VAL A 216 -8.85 -11.46 -25.02
C VAL A 216 -9.36 -10.62 -26.21
N GLY A 217 -8.46 -9.94 -26.93
CA GLY A 217 -8.78 -9.09 -28.08
C GLY A 217 -9.67 -7.90 -27.69
N LEU A 218 -9.35 -7.25 -26.57
CA LEU A 218 -9.87 -5.93 -26.24
C LEU A 218 -9.01 -4.87 -26.93
N PRO A 219 -9.61 -3.91 -27.63
CA PRO A 219 -8.83 -2.88 -28.29
C PRO A 219 -8.21 -1.97 -27.23
N LEU A 220 -6.88 -1.92 -27.22
CA LEU A 220 -6.10 -1.04 -26.34
C LEU A 220 -6.02 0.36 -26.96
N VAL A 221 -5.87 1.37 -26.11
CA VAL A 221 -5.62 2.75 -26.58
C VAL A 221 -4.27 2.77 -27.30
N ASP A 222 -4.28 3.13 -28.58
CA ASP A 222 -3.06 3.25 -29.37
C ASP A 222 -2.35 4.56 -29.03
N PRO A 223 -1.11 4.52 -28.46
CA PRO A 223 -0.34 5.72 -28.16
C PRO A 223 -0.03 6.56 -29.41
N SER A 224 -0.02 5.95 -30.60
CA SER A 224 0.23 6.62 -31.88
C SER A 224 -0.97 7.41 -32.40
N LYS A 225 -2.17 7.19 -31.83
CA LYS A 225 -3.40 7.91 -32.20
C LYS A 225 -4.13 8.50 -30.97
N PRO A 226 -3.57 9.54 -30.35
CA PRO A 226 -4.12 10.15 -29.13
C PRO A 226 -5.44 10.89 -29.42
N GLY A 227 -6.57 10.19 -29.35
CA GLY A 227 -7.91 10.76 -29.53
C GLY A 227 -8.96 9.79 -30.09
N GLU A 228 -8.54 8.70 -30.73
CA GLU A 228 -9.47 7.66 -31.16
C GLU A 228 -9.94 6.86 -29.93
N ILE A 229 -11.26 6.82 -29.71
CA ILE A 229 -11.84 5.95 -28.69
C ILE A 229 -11.94 4.55 -29.32
N PRO A 230 -11.37 3.52 -28.68
CA PRO A 230 -11.53 2.15 -29.13
C PRO A 230 -13.02 1.80 -29.28
N GLU A 231 -13.41 1.27 -30.44
CA GLU A 231 -14.77 0.76 -30.62
C GLU A 231 -14.94 -0.51 -29.79
N TYR A 232 -15.85 -0.47 -28.81
CA TYR A 232 -16.14 -1.60 -27.95
C TYR A 232 -17.32 -2.39 -28.50
N ASP A 233 -17.08 -3.65 -28.84
CA ASP A 233 -18.11 -4.59 -29.25
C ASP A 233 -19.04 -4.97 -28.08
N ARG A 234 -20.23 -5.53 -28.37
CA ARG A 234 -21.21 -6.05 -27.38
C ARG A 234 -20.57 -7.05 -26.42
N HIS A 235 -19.54 -7.78 -26.85
CA HIS A 235 -18.79 -8.72 -26.02
C HIS A 235 -17.75 -8.05 -25.09
N ALA A 236 -17.53 -6.74 -25.17
CA ALA A 236 -16.52 -6.05 -24.37
C ALA A 236 -16.75 -6.20 -22.86
N SER A 237 -18.00 -6.21 -22.39
CA SER A 237 -18.30 -6.26 -20.95
C SER A 237 -17.79 -7.54 -20.27
N TRP A 238 -17.97 -8.71 -20.88
CA TRP A 238 -17.46 -9.97 -20.29
C TRP A 238 -15.93 -10.05 -20.40
N LYS A 239 -15.36 -9.55 -21.50
CA LYS A 239 -13.90 -9.49 -21.70
C LYS A 239 -13.24 -8.62 -20.63
N VAL A 240 -13.83 -7.46 -20.32
CA VAL A 240 -13.36 -6.58 -19.24
C VAL A 240 -13.44 -7.27 -17.88
N LEU A 241 -14.50 -8.03 -17.61
CA LEU A 241 -14.61 -8.82 -16.39
C LEU A 241 -13.51 -9.89 -16.28
N VAL A 242 -13.18 -10.56 -17.38
CA VAL A 242 -12.06 -11.53 -17.42
C VAL A 242 -10.73 -10.84 -17.14
N VAL A 243 -10.45 -9.71 -17.80
CA VAL A 243 -9.21 -8.94 -17.57
C VAL A 243 -9.12 -8.50 -16.11
N LEU A 244 -10.22 -8.03 -15.53
CA LEU A 244 -10.27 -7.66 -14.11
C LEU A 244 -9.95 -8.86 -13.22
N LEU A 245 -10.59 -10.02 -13.44
CA LEU A 245 -10.38 -11.22 -12.63
C LEU A 245 -8.92 -11.71 -12.73
N VAL A 246 -8.37 -11.79 -13.95
CA VAL A 246 -6.98 -12.18 -14.18
C VAL A 246 -6.02 -11.21 -13.49
N THR A 247 -6.30 -9.91 -13.58
CA THR A 247 -5.50 -8.88 -12.90
C THR A 247 -5.54 -9.05 -11.39
N LEU A 248 -6.71 -9.28 -10.80
CA LEU A 248 -6.86 -9.46 -9.36
C LEU A 248 -6.15 -10.73 -8.87
N VAL A 249 -6.25 -11.83 -9.62
CA VAL A 249 -5.56 -13.09 -9.30
C VAL A 249 -4.05 -12.91 -9.40
N ALA A 250 -3.54 -12.29 -10.47
CA ALA A 250 -2.11 -12.06 -10.62
C ALA A 250 -1.58 -11.09 -9.54
N TRP A 251 -2.33 -10.04 -9.22
CA TRP A 251 -2.00 -9.13 -8.14
C TRP A 251 -1.91 -9.87 -6.81
N ALA A 252 -2.92 -10.68 -6.48
CA ALA A 252 -2.92 -11.48 -5.26
C ALA A 252 -1.73 -12.46 -5.20
N LEU A 253 -1.41 -13.16 -6.29
CA LEU A 253 -0.37 -14.18 -6.30
C LEU A 253 1.06 -13.62 -6.39
N VAL A 254 1.23 -12.41 -6.92
CA VAL A 254 2.57 -11.83 -7.19
C VAL A 254 2.90 -10.69 -6.23
N ILE A 255 1.98 -9.76 -6.01
CA ILE A 255 2.23 -8.59 -5.16
C ILE A 255 2.21 -8.95 -3.69
N VAL A 256 1.16 -9.65 -3.24
CA VAL A 256 0.99 -9.94 -1.81
C VAL A 256 2.19 -10.71 -1.24
N PRO A 257 2.72 -11.76 -1.90
CA PRO A 257 3.90 -12.44 -1.36
C PRO A 257 5.18 -11.61 -1.37
N ALA A 258 5.34 -10.73 -2.36
CA ALA A 258 6.48 -9.83 -2.43
C ALA A 258 6.43 -8.76 -1.31
N GLU A 259 5.25 -8.23 -1.02
CA GLU A 259 5.02 -7.32 0.10
C GLU A 259 5.26 -7.99 1.46
N VAL A 260 4.73 -9.21 1.65
CA VAL A 260 4.97 -10.01 2.86
C VAL A 260 6.46 -10.19 3.08
N LEU A 261 7.19 -10.58 2.03
CA LEU A 261 8.64 -10.75 2.10
C LEU A 261 9.35 -9.44 2.49
N LEU A 262 9.09 -8.34 1.78
CA LEU A 262 9.75 -7.06 2.00
C LEU A 262 9.48 -6.51 3.40
N ILE A 263 8.21 -6.46 3.80
CA ILE A 263 7.80 -5.86 5.07
C ILE A 263 8.32 -6.69 6.25
N ARG A 264 8.31 -8.02 6.17
CA ARG A 264 8.89 -8.87 7.24
C ARG A 264 10.39 -8.66 7.37
N VAL A 265 11.14 -8.64 6.27
CA VAL A 265 12.59 -8.37 6.35
C VAL A 265 12.87 -6.97 6.91
N GLN A 266 12.11 -5.96 6.48
CA GLN A 266 12.23 -4.60 7.02
C GLN A 266 11.88 -4.52 8.51
N ALA A 267 10.82 -5.18 8.95
CA ALA A 267 10.40 -5.24 10.35
C ALA A 267 11.45 -5.95 11.23
N SER A 268 12.16 -6.95 10.69
CA SER A 268 13.25 -7.65 11.41
C SER A 268 14.44 -6.75 11.74
N LEU A 269 14.59 -5.61 11.06
CA LEU A 269 15.63 -4.61 11.34
C LEU A 269 15.24 -3.64 12.46
N LEU A 270 14.04 -3.75 13.02
CA LEU A 270 13.61 -2.91 14.14
C LEU A 270 14.57 -3.12 15.32
N PRO A 271 15.10 -2.04 15.94
CA PRO A 271 15.97 -2.17 17.10
C PRO A 271 15.30 -2.94 18.26
N PRO A 272 16.05 -3.76 19.01
CA PRO A 272 15.49 -4.58 20.08
C PRO A 272 14.95 -3.76 21.27
N ASP A 273 15.34 -2.50 21.38
CA ASP A 273 14.90 -1.53 22.38
C ASP A 273 13.61 -0.78 22.01
N GLU A 274 13.15 -0.84 20.76
CA GLU A 274 11.90 -0.21 20.35
C GLU A 274 10.71 -1.16 20.50
N ASP A 275 9.68 -0.80 21.27
CA ASP A 275 8.43 -1.57 21.39
C ASP A 275 7.59 -1.58 20.08
N THR A 276 6.62 -2.48 19.98
CA THR A 276 5.66 -2.54 18.85
C THR A 276 4.22 -2.36 19.32
N ILE A 277 3.38 -1.72 18.51
CA ILE A 277 1.95 -1.52 18.82
C ILE A 277 1.10 -2.78 18.64
N ILE A 278 1.63 -3.74 17.90
CA ILE A 278 0.99 -5.02 17.60
C ILE A 278 1.91 -6.13 18.09
N PRO A 279 1.38 -7.29 18.52
CA PRO A 279 2.21 -8.43 18.85
C PRO A 279 3.11 -8.76 17.67
N PHE A 280 4.43 -8.68 17.85
CA PHE A 280 5.42 -8.90 16.80
C PHE A 280 6.36 -10.01 17.23
N ASP A 281 6.51 -11.04 16.39
CA ASP A 281 7.50 -12.08 16.61
C ASP A 281 8.87 -11.59 16.13
N ARG A 282 9.72 -11.21 17.09
CA ARG A 282 11.10 -10.78 16.82
C ARG A 282 12.05 -11.94 16.54
N THR A 283 11.69 -13.15 16.94
CA THR A 283 12.52 -14.34 16.75
C THR A 283 12.30 -15.01 15.41
N TYR A 284 11.16 -14.74 14.76
CA TYR A 284 10.74 -15.40 13.53
C TYR A 284 10.72 -16.94 13.71
N GLY A 285 10.09 -17.41 14.78
CA GLY A 285 10.12 -18.83 15.15
C GLY A 285 11.53 -19.33 15.51
N GLY A 286 12.36 -18.47 16.08
CA GLY A 286 13.73 -18.79 16.51
C GLY A 286 14.82 -18.72 15.43
N THR A 287 14.49 -18.30 14.20
CA THR A 287 15.48 -18.23 13.10
C THR A 287 16.29 -16.93 13.10
N LEU A 288 15.86 -15.90 13.82
CA LEU A 288 16.55 -14.61 13.86
C LEU A 288 17.70 -14.63 14.87
N GLU A 289 18.93 -14.61 14.36
CA GLU A 289 20.12 -14.46 15.19
C GLU A 289 20.29 -13.01 15.65
N PRO A 290 20.56 -12.76 16.95
CA PRO A 290 20.85 -11.42 17.45
C PRO A 290 22.03 -10.78 16.71
N ALA A 291 21.99 -9.46 16.52
CA ALA A 291 23.05 -8.72 15.82
C ALA A 291 24.45 -8.81 16.48
N VAL A 292 24.51 -9.27 17.74
CA VAL A 292 25.76 -9.50 18.48
C VAL A 292 26.44 -10.80 18.04
N VAL A 293 25.67 -11.79 17.58
CA VAL A 293 26.15 -13.15 17.24
C VAL A 293 26.06 -13.43 15.73
N GLY A 294 25.11 -12.78 15.04
CA GLY A 294 24.82 -13.02 13.63
C GLY A 294 24.40 -11.76 12.87
N LYS A 295 23.65 -11.95 11.78
CA LYS A 295 23.30 -10.86 10.84
C LYS A 295 22.35 -9.81 11.43
N GLY A 296 21.56 -10.17 12.44
CA GLY A 296 20.61 -9.26 13.07
C GLY A 296 19.44 -8.86 12.16
N TYR A 297 19.07 -9.72 11.19
CA TYR A 297 17.89 -9.64 10.35
C TYR A 297 17.52 -11.03 9.83
N VAL A 298 16.24 -11.22 9.45
CA VAL A 298 15.75 -12.51 8.95
C VAL A 298 16.16 -12.75 7.48
N SER A 299 16.47 -14.00 7.13
CA SER A 299 16.75 -14.37 5.74
C SER A 299 15.49 -14.35 4.87
N VAL A 300 15.64 -14.18 3.55
CA VAL A 300 14.52 -14.20 2.58
C VAL A 300 13.70 -15.49 2.67
N ARG A 301 14.37 -16.63 2.82
CA ARG A 301 13.72 -17.94 2.91
C ARG A 301 12.92 -18.05 4.20
N ASP A 302 13.51 -17.65 5.32
CA ASP A 302 12.88 -17.76 6.63
C ASP A 302 11.73 -16.76 6.77
N ALA A 303 11.85 -15.57 6.14
CA ALA A 303 10.79 -14.57 6.08
C ALA A 303 9.51 -15.06 5.38
N LEU A 304 9.56 -16.08 4.52
CA LEU A 304 8.35 -16.69 3.96
C LEU A 304 8.04 -18.03 4.63
N GLY A 305 9.05 -18.83 4.94
CA GLY A 305 8.91 -20.16 5.54
C GLY A 305 8.29 -20.14 6.93
N THR A 306 8.57 -19.09 7.72
CA THR A 306 8.03 -18.91 9.08
C THR A 306 6.64 -18.26 9.08
N PHE A 307 6.06 -17.95 7.91
CA PHE A 307 4.74 -17.32 7.81
C PHE A 307 3.64 -18.39 7.78
N PRO A 308 2.80 -18.52 8.83
CA PRO A 308 1.84 -19.61 8.89
C PRO A 308 0.73 -19.44 7.85
N ARG A 309 0.18 -20.56 7.37
CA ARG A 309 -0.92 -20.57 6.37
C ARG A 309 -2.15 -19.79 6.83
N SER A 310 -2.45 -19.79 8.13
CA SER A 310 -3.53 -19.00 8.72
C SER A 310 -3.32 -17.49 8.52
N SER A 311 -2.07 -17.01 8.57
CA SER A 311 -1.75 -15.62 8.31
C SER A 311 -1.83 -15.26 6.83
N TRP A 312 -1.47 -16.17 5.91
CA TRP A 312 -1.73 -15.97 4.47
C TRP A 312 -3.22 -15.75 4.18
N VAL A 313 -4.07 -16.66 4.64
CA VAL A 313 -5.52 -16.56 4.44
C VAL A 313 -6.06 -15.25 5.01
N ARG A 314 -5.60 -14.84 6.19
CA ARG A 314 -5.98 -13.57 6.82
C ARG A 314 -5.59 -12.37 5.96
N ILE A 315 -4.37 -12.34 5.43
CA ILE A 315 -3.90 -11.26 4.56
C ILE A 315 -4.75 -11.18 3.29
N TYR A 316 -5.06 -12.30 2.65
CA TYR A 316 -5.92 -12.29 1.46
C TYR A 316 -7.34 -11.79 1.75
N ILE A 317 -7.92 -12.23 2.87
CA ILE A 317 -9.24 -11.73 3.33
C ILE A 317 -9.17 -10.23 3.63
N LEU A 318 -8.09 -9.76 4.26
CA LEU A 318 -7.89 -8.33 4.56
C LEU A 318 -7.83 -7.52 3.27
N HIS A 319 -7.05 -7.96 2.28
CA HIS A 319 -6.97 -7.30 0.97
C HIS A 319 -8.32 -7.31 0.23
N ALA A 320 -9.07 -8.41 0.29
CA ALA A 320 -10.42 -8.46 -0.27
C ALA A 320 -11.37 -7.44 0.39
N LYS A 321 -11.30 -7.27 1.73
CA LYS A 321 -12.07 -6.26 2.46
C LYS A 321 -11.65 -4.83 2.07
N ILE A 322 -10.34 -4.59 1.95
CA ILE A 322 -9.81 -3.29 1.51
C ILE A 322 -10.28 -2.99 0.09
N PHE A 323 -10.17 -3.95 -0.83
CA PHE A 323 -10.63 -3.81 -2.21
C PHE A 323 -12.12 -3.45 -2.27
N ALA A 324 -12.97 -4.16 -1.52
CA ALA A 324 -14.40 -3.86 -1.45
C ALA A 324 -14.68 -2.45 -0.90
N ALA A 325 -13.98 -2.03 0.16
CA ALA A 325 -14.11 -0.69 0.74
C ALA A 325 -13.67 0.41 -0.24
N VAL A 326 -12.55 0.19 -0.94
CA VAL A 326 -12.03 1.10 -1.96
C VAL A 326 -12.99 1.20 -3.14
N LEU A 327 -13.51 0.07 -3.64
CA LEU A 327 -14.48 0.04 -4.74
C LEU A 327 -15.75 0.82 -4.37
N LEU A 328 -16.27 0.63 -3.16
CA LEU A 328 -17.44 1.36 -2.67
C LEU A 328 -17.16 2.87 -2.58
N ALA A 329 -16.02 3.27 -2.01
CA ALA A 329 -15.65 4.67 -1.88
C ALA A 329 -15.52 5.36 -3.24
N TYR A 330 -14.80 4.75 -4.19
CA TYR A 330 -14.70 5.27 -5.55
C TYR A 330 -16.05 5.26 -6.29
N GLY A 331 -16.89 4.27 -6.06
CA GLY A 331 -18.26 4.23 -6.59
C GLY A 331 -19.10 5.42 -6.13
N VAL A 332 -19.05 5.75 -4.84
CA VAL A 332 -19.72 6.93 -4.27
C VAL A 332 -19.14 8.23 -4.85
N MET A 333 -17.80 8.34 -4.96
CA MET A 333 -17.17 9.50 -5.57
C MET A 333 -17.60 9.68 -7.04
N LEU A 334 -17.63 8.61 -7.82
CA LEU A 334 -18.09 8.64 -9.21
C LEU A 334 -19.58 9.02 -9.31
N ALA A 335 -20.42 8.53 -8.40
CA ALA A 335 -21.83 8.89 -8.33
C ALA A 335 -22.06 10.38 -8.05
N VAL A 336 -21.07 11.08 -7.47
CA VAL A 336 -21.10 12.55 -7.29
C VAL A 336 -20.49 13.27 -8.49
N ILE A 337 -19.31 12.83 -8.95
CA ILE A 337 -18.54 13.50 -10.01
C ILE A 337 -19.22 13.39 -11.37
N VAL A 338 -19.80 12.24 -11.72
CA VAL A 338 -20.41 12.02 -13.05
C VAL A 338 -21.61 12.95 -13.27
N PRO A 339 -22.60 13.07 -12.36
CA PRO A 339 -23.67 14.03 -12.51
C PRO A 339 -23.17 15.48 -12.59
N GLN A 340 -22.19 15.87 -11.77
CA GLN A 340 -21.60 17.23 -11.85
C GLN A 340 -20.97 17.49 -13.22
N ALA A 341 -20.22 16.53 -13.75
CA ALA A 341 -19.61 16.65 -15.07
C ALA A 341 -20.64 16.71 -16.22
N LEU A 342 -21.78 16.03 -16.08
CA LEU A 342 -22.89 16.12 -17.03
C LEU A 342 -23.60 17.48 -16.93
N LEU A 343 -23.80 17.99 -15.72
CA LEU A 343 -24.41 19.31 -15.48
C LEU A 343 -23.54 20.46 -16.00
N PHE A 344 -22.21 20.34 -15.97
CA PHE A 344 -21.31 21.35 -16.53
C PHE A 344 -21.17 21.31 -18.06
N LYS A 345 -21.67 20.25 -18.70
CA LYS A 345 -21.74 20.15 -20.17
C LYS A 345 -23.05 20.70 -20.75
N LEU A 346 -24.08 20.88 -19.90
CA LEU A 346 -25.33 21.57 -20.19
C LEU A 346 -25.15 23.07 -19.95
#